data_AF-A0A1H1UNR7-F1
#
_entry.id   AF-A0A1H1UNR7-F1
#
_cell.length_a   1.000
_cell.length_b   1.000
_cell.length_c   1.000
_cell.angle_alpha   90.00
_cell.angle_beta   90.00
_cell.angle_gamma   90.00
#
_symmetry.space_group_name_H-M   'P 1'
#
loop_
_entity.id
_entity.type
_entity.pdbx_description
1 polymer ?
#
loop_
_entity_poly.entity_id
_entity_poly.type
_entity_poly.pdbx_seq_one_letter_code
_entity_poly.pdbx_strand_id
1 'polypeptide(L)'
;MKRVVKIGLAGLLLTSVFGAGAYAATTAPKIFVHGNLVKTDAAPKIINGTVYVPLRAISEGLGVDIQWDNKKKTVYVNSDPNYNMEMETGNVSYVSNRDLAFRWIMAYDDRRHKDVETLSTTDFKTDIYTPDGFPSGTWNMASIVDMRPVARSNPKSADSKMPTMTVRIVQRVSSMDEYKVKMEDWKFTIAGPNKIKSVMIVPKSTKYFDRYTLFPGVTFGI
;
A
#
# COMPACT_ATOMS: atom_id res chain seq x y z
N MET A 1 25.68 23.28 77.25
CA MET A 1 25.15 23.81 75.98
C MET A 1 25.85 23.31 74.70
N LYS A 2 27.17 23.01 74.68
CA LYS A 2 27.90 22.64 73.44
C LYS A 2 27.67 21.21 72.89
N ARG A 3 27.12 20.26 73.68
CA ARG A 3 26.91 18.85 73.25
C ARG A 3 25.53 18.60 72.61
N VAL A 4 24.50 19.31 73.06
CA VAL A 4 23.11 19.16 72.55
C VAL A 4 22.94 19.76 71.15
N VAL A 5 23.70 20.83 70.85
CA VAL A 5 23.73 21.46 69.52
C VAL A 5 24.34 20.54 68.45
N LYS A 6 25.33 19.70 68.81
CA LYS A 6 25.96 18.77 67.86
C LYS A 6 25.05 17.60 67.47
N ILE A 7 24.15 17.17 68.38
CA ILE A 7 23.18 16.10 68.12
C ILE A 7 22.01 16.63 67.26
N GLY A 8 21.57 17.88 67.51
CA GLY A 8 20.56 18.53 66.67
C GLY A 8 21.03 18.77 65.22
N LEU A 9 22.30 19.13 65.03
CA LEU A 9 22.87 19.35 63.70
C LEU A 9 23.06 18.04 62.90
N ALA A 10 23.37 16.93 63.58
CA ALA A 10 23.43 15.60 62.96
C ALA A 10 22.03 15.07 62.59
N GLY A 11 21.00 15.37 63.38
CA GLY A 11 19.61 15.02 63.07
C GLY A 11 19.05 15.79 61.87
N LEU A 12 19.41 17.07 61.70
CA LEU A 12 18.97 17.86 60.55
C LEU A 12 19.59 17.37 59.23
N LEU A 13 20.85 16.93 59.26
CA LEU A 13 21.56 16.37 58.10
C LEU A 13 21.02 15.00 57.65
N LEU A 14 20.37 14.22 58.53
CA LEU A 14 19.74 12.96 58.13
C LEU A 14 18.42 13.15 57.36
N THR A 15 17.75 14.29 57.53
CA THR A 15 16.45 14.55 56.86
C THR A 15 16.58 15.09 55.44
N SER A 16 17.76 15.56 55.02
CA SER A 16 17.99 16.05 53.66
C SER A 16 18.21 14.95 52.61
N VAL A 17 18.22 13.67 53.00
CA VAL A 17 18.49 12.55 52.07
C VAL A 17 17.21 11.98 51.42
N PHE A 18 16.02 12.33 51.90
CA PHE A 18 14.75 11.82 51.34
C PHE A 18 14.11 12.72 50.28
N GLY A 19 14.78 13.80 49.87
CA GLY A 19 14.37 14.66 48.76
C GLY A 19 14.79 14.14 47.38
N ALA A 20 15.01 12.84 47.20
CA ALA A 20 15.18 12.28 45.87
C ALA A 20 13.79 12.17 45.23
N GLY A 21 13.36 13.24 44.55
CA GLY A 21 12.21 13.19 43.66
C GLY A 21 12.39 12.00 42.73
N ALA A 22 11.45 11.05 42.75
CA ALA A 22 11.42 9.99 41.78
C ALA A 22 11.19 10.63 40.40
N TYR A 23 12.26 10.86 39.66
CA TYR A 23 12.15 11.12 38.22
C TYR A 23 11.69 9.80 37.61
N ALA A 24 10.37 9.66 37.40
CA ALA A 24 9.85 8.59 36.58
C ALA A 24 10.48 8.78 35.19
N ALA A 25 11.48 7.95 34.86
CA ALA A 25 12.05 7.92 33.54
C ALA A 25 10.90 7.58 32.59
N THR A 26 10.47 8.57 31.79
CA THR A 26 9.43 8.36 30.79
C THR A 26 10.00 7.36 29.79
N THR A 27 9.59 6.10 29.91
CA THR A 27 10.03 5.06 29.01
C THR A 27 9.43 5.37 27.64
N ALA A 28 10.30 5.56 26.64
CA ALA A 28 9.85 5.80 25.28
C ALA A 28 9.00 4.61 24.81
N PRO A 29 7.79 4.85 24.27
CA PRO A 29 6.96 3.77 23.76
C PRO A 29 7.69 3.01 22.63
N LYS A 30 7.57 1.69 22.62
CA LYS A 30 8.13 0.81 21.59
C LYS A 30 7.02 0.35 20.64
N ILE A 31 7.35 0.18 19.37
CA ILE A 31 6.43 -0.32 18.35
C ILE A 31 6.84 -1.73 17.96
N PHE A 32 5.90 -2.66 17.99
CA PHE A 32 6.09 -4.02 17.50
C PHE A 32 5.14 -4.27 16.33
N VAL A 33 5.68 -4.83 15.25
CA VAL A 33 4.93 -5.26 14.06
C VAL A 33 5.28 -6.72 13.83
N HIS A 34 4.27 -7.59 13.81
CA HIS A 34 4.46 -9.05 13.70
C HIS A 34 5.45 -9.61 14.74
N GLY A 35 5.42 -9.09 15.97
CA GLY A 35 6.33 -9.48 17.05
C GLY A 35 7.75 -8.92 16.95
N ASN A 36 8.09 -8.23 15.85
CA ASN A 36 9.41 -7.62 15.65
C ASN A 36 9.40 -6.15 16.07
N LEU A 37 10.45 -5.72 16.78
CA LEU A 37 10.64 -4.32 17.14
C LEU A 37 10.92 -3.49 15.87
N VAL A 38 10.08 -2.50 15.60
CA VAL A 38 10.23 -1.60 14.44
C VAL A 38 11.18 -0.47 14.80
N LYS A 39 12.23 -0.29 13.99
CA LYS A 39 13.07 0.91 14.05
C LYS A 39 12.39 2.02 13.25
N THR A 40 12.21 3.17 13.88
CA THR A 40 11.54 4.32 13.26
C THR A 40 12.44 5.54 13.24
N ASP A 41 12.40 6.32 12.15
CA ASP A 41 13.16 7.57 12.01
C ASP A 41 12.79 8.61 13.08
N ALA A 42 11.54 8.56 13.53
CA ALA A 42 11.05 9.33 14.67
C ALA A 42 10.64 8.38 15.78
N ALA A 43 11.10 8.60 17.02
CA ALA A 43 10.63 7.80 18.15
C ALA A 43 9.17 8.17 18.49
N PRO A 44 8.33 7.21 18.94
CA PRO A 44 7.04 7.52 19.54
C PRO A 44 7.17 8.49 20.70
N LYS A 45 6.17 9.35 20.88
CA LYS A 45 6.16 10.37 21.93
C LYS A 45 4.86 10.32 22.70
N ILE A 46 4.92 10.64 23.99
CA ILE A 46 3.72 10.86 24.81
C ILE A 46 3.53 12.37 24.90
N ILE A 47 2.40 12.87 24.43
CA ILE A 47 2.03 14.29 24.50
C ILE A 47 0.65 14.34 25.14
N ASN A 48 0.53 15.02 26.28
CA ASN A 48 -0.71 15.15 27.05
C ASN A 48 -1.42 13.80 27.30
N GLY A 49 -0.64 12.78 27.70
CA GLY A 49 -1.16 11.43 27.96
C GLY A 49 -1.52 10.62 26.71
N THR A 50 -1.38 11.20 25.51
CA THR A 50 -1.64 10.50 24.24
C THR A 50 -0.33 10.02 23.62
N VAL A 51 -0.29 8.77 23.17
CA VAL A 51 0.86 8.20 22.46
C VAL A 51 0.78 8.54 20.97
N TYR A 52 1.72 9.35 20.49
CA TYR A 52 1.92 9.67 19.09
C TYR A 52 2.92 8.69 18.48
N VAL A 53 2.47 7.98 17.46
CA VAL A 53 3.25 6.98 16.74
C VAL A 53 3.55 7.48 15.32
N PRO A 54 4.77 7.28 14.80
CA PRO A 54 5.08 7.63 13.41
C PRO A 54 4.17 6.88 12.44
N LEU A 55 3.47 7.63 11.59
CA LEU A 55 2.52 7.09 10.63
C LEU A 55 3.14 6.03 9.70
N ARG A 56 4.38 6.24 9.26
CA ARG A 56 5.13 5.30 8.40
C ARG A 56 5.35 3.93 9.07
N ALA A 57 5.59 3.92 10.38
CA ALA A 57 5.79 2.68 11.13
C ALA A 57 4.53 1.83 11.18
N ILE A 58 3.37 2.48 11.30
CA ILE A 58 2.06 1.82 11.25
C ILE A 58 1.77 1.33 9.83
N SER A 59 2.05 2.14 8.81
CA SER A 59 1.75 1.76 7.42
C SER A 59 2.57 0.56 6.94
N GLU A 60 3.85 0.50 7.28
CA GLU A 60 4.70 -0.67 6.98
C GLU A 60 4.16 -1.93 7.65
N GLY A 61 3.69 -1.82 8.89
CA GLY A 61 3.11 -2.96 9.59
C GLY A 61 1.77 -3.43 9.03
N LEU A 62 0.97 -2.51 8.50
CA LEU A 62 -0.35 -2.82 7.92
C LEU A 62 -0.30 -3.11 6.41
N GLY A 63 0.88 -3.02 5.77
CA GLY A 63 1.00 -3.16 4.30
C GLY A 63 0.31 -2.02 3.51
N VAL A 64 0.08 -0.88 4.15
CA VAL A 64 -0.61 0.28 3.58
C VAL A 64 0.39 1.18 2.87
N ASP A 65 0.01 1.68 1.67
CA ASP A 65 0.84 2.65 0.95
C ASP A 65 0.59 4.06 1.51
N ILE A 66 1.68 4.80 1.76
CA ILE A 66 1.64 6.18 2.25
C ILE A 66 2.40 7.06 1.25
N GLN A 67 1.72 8.08 0.74
CA GLN A 67 2.34 9.08 -0.14
C GLN A 67 2.24 10.47 0.48
N TRP A 68 3.35 11.21 0.42
CA TRP A 68 3.41 12.59 0.89
C TRP A 68 3.42 13.56 -0.29
N ASP A 69 2.40 14.41 -0.37
CA ASP A 69 2.40 15.55 -1.28
C ASP A 69 2.88 16.79 -0.51
N ASN A 70 4.15 17.15 -0.74
CA ASN A 70 4.78 18.28 -0.07
C ASN A 70 4.18 19.64 -0.47
N LYS A 71 3.57 19.73 -1.67
CA LYS A 71 2.97 20.97 -2.16
C LYS A 71 1.63 21.22 -1.49
N LYS A 72 0.79 20.19 -1.38
CA LYS A 72 -0.52 20.27 -0.70
C LYS A 72 -0.44 20.10 0.82
N LYS A 73 0.72 19.68 1.34
CA LYS A 73 0.90 19.28 2.75
C LYS A 73 -0.08 18.19 3.17
N THR A 74 -0.31 17.24 2.27
CA THR A 74 -1.30 16.16 2.43
C THR A 74 -0.61 14.82 2.45
N VAL A 75 -1.00 13.98 3.41
CA VAL A 75 -0.66 12.55 3.41
C VAL A 75 -1.82 11.77 2.81
N TYR A 76 -1.53 10.94 1.82
CA TYR A 76 -2.47 9.99 1.24
C TYR A 76 -2.21 8.61 1.85
N VAL A 77 -3.25 8.01 2.44
CA VAL A 77 -3.19 6.71 3.11
C VAL A 77 -4.09 5.75 2.35
N ASN A 78 -3.48 4.81 1.62
CA ASN A 78 -4.19 3.90 0.71
C ASN A 78 -5.18 4.62 -0.24
N SER A 79 -4.95 5.91 -0.49
CA SER A 79 -5.84 6.80 -1.22
C SER A 79 -5.11 7.32 -2.44
N ASP A 80 -5.84 7.49 -3.54
CA ASP A 80 -5.27 7.97 -4.79
C ASP A 80 -4.87 9.47 -4.66
N PRO A 81 -3.58 9.82 -4.79
CA PRO A 81 -3.10 11.21 -4.68
C PRO A 81 -3.64 12.12 -5.79
N ASN A 82 -4.13 11.53 -6.89
CA ASN A 82 -4.73 12.25 -8.01
C ASN A 82 -6.25 12.46 -7.83
N TYR A 83 -6.83 12.03 -6.71
CA TYR A 83 -8.24 12.31 -6.41
C TYR A 83 -8.47 13.81 -6.21
N ASN A 84 -9.25 14.41 -7.12
CA ASN A 84 -9.68 15.80 -7.04
C ASN A 84 -11.21 15.87 -7.07
N MET A 85 -11.82 16.22 -5.94
CA MET A 85 -13.27 16.35 -5.80
C MET A 85 -13.87 17.41 -6.74
N GLU A 86 -13.12 18.45 -7.12
CA GLU A 86 -13.61 19.50 -8.03
C GLU A 86 -13.62 19.07 -9.51
N MET A 87 -12.89 18.00 -9.87
CA MET A 87 -12.79 17.52 -11.26
C MET A 87 -13.72 16.34 -11.57
N GLU A 88 -14.43 15.82 -10.58
CA GLU A 88 -15.34 14.69 -10.74
C GLU A 88 -16.81 15.12 -10.50
N THR A 89 -17.26 16.14 -11.23
CA THR A 89 -18.69 16.44 -11.38
C THR A 89 -19.33 15.46 -12.38
N GLY A 90 -19.70 14.27 -11.91
CA GLY A 90 -20.33 13.21 -12.73
C GLY A 90 -20.06 11.80 -12.19
N ASN A 91 -20.15 10.79 -13.07
CA ASN A 91 -19.63 9.45 -12.76
C ASN A 91 -18.18 9.59 -12.27
N VAL A 92 -17.89 9.06 -11.08
CA VAL A 92 -16.56 9.08 -10.46
C VAL A 92 -15.60 8.38 -11.44
N SER A 93 -14.83 9.17 -12.20
CA SER A 93 -14.00 8.69 -13.32
C SER A 93 -13.03 7.62 -12.84
N TYR A 94 -12.47 7.82 -11.64
CA TYR A 94 -11.68 6.81 -10.95
C TYR A 94 -12.39 5.46 -10.81
N VAL A 95 -13.59 5.45 -10.24
CA VAL A 95 -14.37 4.21 -9.99
C VAL A 95 -14.72 3.53 -11.31
N SER A 96 -15.20 4.30 -12.28
CA SER A 96 -15.58 3.77 -13.60
C SER A 96 -14.39 3.11 -14.31
N ASN A 97 -13.23 3.78 -14.30
CA ASN A 97 -12.00 3.29 -14.93
C ASN A 97 -11.43 2.07 -14.19
N ARG A 98 -11.48 2.07 -12.85
CA ARG A 98 -11.06 0.94 -12.01
C ARG A 98 -11.94 -0.27 -12.28
N ASP A 99 -13.24 -0.10 -12.25
CA ASP A 99 -14.21 -1.19 -12.43
C ASP A 99 -14.10 -1.78 -13.84
N LEU A 100 -13.87 -0.95 -14.86
CA LEU A 100 -13.60 -1.39 -16.23
C LEU A 100 -12.31 -2.24 -16.31
N ALA A 101 -11.21 -1.78 -15.71
CA ALA A 101 -9.96 -2.52 -15.67
C ALA A 101 -10.13 -3.86 -14.93
N PHE A 102 -10.82 -3.87 -13.80
CA PHE A 102 -11.06 -5.09 -13.01
C PHE A 102 -11.92 -6.10 -13.76
N ARG A 103 -12.98 -5.64 -14.44
CA ARG A 103 -13.80 -6.52 -15.29
C ARG A 103 -12.98 -7.19 -16.40
N TRP A 104 -12.06 -6.42 -17.01
CA TRP A 104 -11.17 -6.96 -18.04
C TRP A 104 -10.19 -7.97 -17.45
N ILE A 105 -9.57 -7.66 -16.30
CA ILE A 105 -8.64 -8.55 -15.60
C ILE A 105 -9.35 -9.86 -15.23
N MET A 106 -10.55 -9.80 -14.68
CA MET A 106 -11.34 -11.00 -14.33
C MET A 106 -11.72 -11.80 -15.58
N ALA A 107 -12.12 -11.14 -16.66
CA ALA A 107 -12.42 -11.83 -17.92
C ALA A 107 -11.17 -12.50 -18.51
N TYR A 108 -10.01 -11.86 -18.40
CA TYR A 108 -8.73 -12.44 -18.79
C TYR A 108 -8.34 -13.64 -17.93
N ASP A 109 -8.44 -13.53 -16.61
CA ASP A 109 -8.09 -14.60 -15.66
C ASP A 109 -9.00 -15.84 -15.87
N ASP A 110 -10.31 -15.61 -16.00
CA ASP A 110 -11.33 -16.63 -16.29
C ASP A 110 -11.26 -17.19 -17.73
N ARG A 111 -10.37 -16.66 -18.58
CA ARG A 111 -10.28 -16.98 -20.02
C ARG A 111 -11.56 -16.73 -20.82
N ARG A 112 -12.37 -15.76 -20.41
CA ARG A 112 -13.58 -15.34 -21.12
C ARG A 112 -13.21 -14.40 -22.29
N HIS A 113 -12.67 -14.97 -23.38
CA HIS A 113 -12.17 -14.21 -24.53
C HIS A 113 -13.19 -13.22 -25.10
N LYS A 114 -14.46 -13.65 -25.27
CA LYS A 114 -15.55 -12.78 -25.76
C LYS A 114 -15.81 -11.57 -24.87
N ASP A 115 -15.64 -11.73 -23.56
CA ASP A 115 -15.85 -10.63 -22.61
C ASP A 115 -14.67 -9.65 -22.68
N VAL A 116 -13.45 -10.17 -22.84
CA VAL A 116 -12.26 -9.34 -23.11
C VAL A 116 -12.43 -8.54 -24.40
N GLU A 117 -12.89 -9.16 -25.49
CA GLU A 117 -13.20 -8.47 -26.76
C GLU A 117 -14.30 -7.42 -26.58
N THR A 118 -15.36 -7.75 -25.83
CA THR A 118 -16.47 -6.82 -25.56
C THR A 118 -16.04 -5.61 -24.74
N LEU A 119 -15.04 -5.74 -23.87
CA LEU A 119 -14.48 -4.64 -23.09
C LEU A 119 -13.40 -3.86 -23.84
N SER A 120 -12.95 -4.35 -24.99
CA SER A 120 -11.84 -3.78 -25.76
C SER A 120 -12.33 -3.03 -27.00
N THR A 121 -11.51 -2.09 -27.50
CA THR A 121 -11.74 -1.49 -28.83
C THR A 121 -11.44 -2.50 -29.94
N THR A 122 -11.94 -2.24 -31.15
CA THR A 122 -11.67 -3.11 -32.32
C THR A 122 -10.18 -3.15 -32.68
N ASP A 123 -9.44 -2.08 -32.39
CA ASP A 123 -8.00 -1.95 -32.62
C ASP A 123 -7.17 -2.07 -31.32
N PHE A 124 -7.67 -2.89 -30.40
CA PHE A 124 -7.05 -3.15 -29.11
C PHE A 124 -5.63 -3.71 -29.23
N LYS A 125 -4.74 -3.30 -28.32
CA LYS A 125 -3.34 -3.74 -28.26
C LYS A 125 -2.97 -4.28 -26.89
N THR A 126 -2.22 -5.37 -26.85
CA THR A 126 -1.72 -5.96 -25.61
C THR A 126 -0.42 -6.72 -25.81
N ASP A 127 0.43 -6.69 -24.79
CA ASP A 127 1.62 -7.54 -24.63
C ASP A 127 1.46 -8.54 -23.46
N ILE A 128 0.25 -8.64 -22.90
CA ILE A 128 -0.08 -9.59 -21.83
C ILE A 128 -0.16 -11.03 -22.38
N TYR A 129 -0.54 -11.16 -23.65
CA TYR A 129 -0.72 -12.46 -24.30
C TYR A 129 0.63 -13.10 -24.63
N THR A 130 0.69 -14.43 -24.58
CA THR A 130 1.84 -15.16 -25.10
C THR A 130 1.86 -15.05 -26.64
N PRO A 131 2.96 -15.43 -27.32
CA PRO A 131 3.00 -15.47 -28.78
C PRO A 131 1.87 -16.31 -29.40
N ASP A 132 1.33 -17.28 -28.65
CA ASP A 132 0.22 -18.15 -29.05
C ASP A 132 -1.16 -17.46 -28.95
N GLY A 133 -1.20 -16.20 -28.51
CA GLY A 133 -2.40 -15.39 -28.42
C GLY A 133 -3.10 -15.44 -27.06
N PHE A 134 -4.41 -15.21 -27.06
CA PHE A 134 -5.20 -15.23 -25.84
C PHE A 134 -5.11 -16.61 -25.18
N PRO A 135 -4.74 -16.68 -23.89
CA PRO A 135 -4.40 -17.97 -23.30
C PRO A 135 -5.63 -18.89 -23.25
N SER A 136 -5.46 -20.12 -23.74
CA SER A 136 -6.50 -21.15 -23.87
C SER A 136 -6.07 -22.47 -23.22
N GLY A 137 -7.03 -23.36 -22.94
CA GLY A 137 -6.78 -24.65 -22.27
C GLY A 137 -6.89 -24.61 -20.75
N THR A 138 -6.58 -25.74 -20.08
CA THR A 138 -6.73 -25.94 -18.63
C THR A 138 -5.43 -26.28 -17.89
N TRP A 139 -4.34 -26.51 -18.62
CA TRP A 139 -3.07 -26.96 -18.05
C TRP A 139 -2.13 -25.78 -17.75
N ASN A 140 -1.53 -25.81 -16.56
CA ASN A 140 -0.39 -24.98 -16.19
C ASN A 140 -0.62 -23.46 -16.34
N MET A 141 -1.84 -23.01 -16.01
CA MET A 141 -2.27 -21.64 -16.22
C MET A 141 -1.82 -20.73 -15.10
N ALA A 142 -1.26 -19.57 -15.46
CA ALA A 142 -1.13 -18.47 -14.52
C ALA A 142 -2.53 -18.01 -14.09
N SER A 143 -2.70 -17.87 -12.78
CA SER A 143 -3.90 -17.33 -12.13
C SER A 143 -3.53 -16.12 -11.31
N ILE A 144 -4.38 -15.10 -11.35
CA ILE A 144 -4.20 -13.90 -10.56
C ILE A 144 -4.54 -14.19 -9.10
N VAL A 145 -3.61 -13.83 -8.22
CA VAL A 145 -3.68 -14.02 -6.77
C VAL A 145 -4.04 -12.71 -6.08
N ASP A 146 -3.45 -11.61 -6.53
CA ASP A 146 -3.72 -10.27 -6.03
C ASP A 146 -3.75 -9.26 -7.18
N MET A 147 -4.55 -8.21 -7.01
CA MET A 147 -4.54 -7.06 -7.90
C MET A 147 -4.78 -5.77 -7.14
N ARG A 148 -3.99 -4.73 -7.44
CA ARG A 148 -4.10 -3.43 -6.75
C ARG A 148 -3.87 -2.26 -7.71
N PRO A 149 -4.77 -1.26 -7.77
CA PRO A 149 -4.49 -0.02 -8.47
C PRO A 149 -3.29 0.68 -7.83
N VAL A 150 -2.30 1.08 -8.63
CA VAL A 150 -1.05 1.71 -8.14
C VAL A 150 -0.77 3.07 -8.75
N ALA A 151 -1.36 3.40 -9.91
CA ALA A 151 -1.26 4.72 -10.51
C ALA A 151 -2.43 4.99 -11.46
N ARG A 152 -2.69 6.27 -11.74
CA ARG A 152 -3.60 6.69 -12.81
C ARG A 152 -3.19 8.01 -13.44
N SER A 153 -3.76 8.30 -14.60
CA SER A 153 -3.73 9.61 -15.25
C SER A 153 -5.14 9.90 -15.78
N ASN A 154 -5.66 11.09 -15.48
CA ASN A 154 -6.93 11.56 -16.03
C ASN A 154 -6.69 12.93 -16.70
N PRO A 155 -6.22 12.93 -17.97
CA PRO A 155 -5.92 14.15 -18.70
C PRO A 155 -7.16 15.04 -18.81
N LYS A 156 -6.97 16.35 -18.88
CA LYS A 156 -8.08 17.26 -19.17
C LYS A 156 -8.58 16.99 -20.59
N SER A 157 -9.86 17.25 -20.84
CA SER A 157 -10.48 17.03 -22.16
C SER A 157 -9.73 17.69 -23.33
N ALA A 158 -8.95 18.75 -23.06
CA ALA A 158 -8.16 19.46 -24.07
C ALA A 158 -6.83 18.78 -24.45
N ASP A 159 -6.35 17.80 -23.68
CA ASP A 159 -4.98 17.28 -23.81
C ASP A 159 -4.81 16.19 -24.89
N SER A 160 -5.87 15.80 -25.62
CA SER A 160 -5.87 14.69 -26.62
C SER A 160 -5.36 13.33 -26.10
N LYS A 161 -4.95 13.25 -24.83
CA LYS A 161 -4.41 12.07 -24.16
C LYS A 161 -5.56 11.29 -23.54
N MET A 162 -5.55 9.98 -23.72
CA MET A 162 -6.51 9.08 -23.11
C MET A 162 -6.22 8.88 -21.62
N PRO A 163 -7.25 8.72 -20.77
CA PRO A 163 -7.08 8.30 -19.38
C PRO A 163 -6.35 6.96 -19.28
N THR A 164 -5.56 6.81 -18.23
CA THR A 164 -4.83 5.55 -17.96
C THR A 164 -5.00 5.11 -16.52
N MET A 165 -5.08 3.80 -16.30
CA MET A 165 -5.04 3.16 -14.99
C MET A 165 -3.92 2.14 -14.97
N THR A 166 -3.10 2.11 -13.92
CA THR A 166 -2.09 1.07 -13.74
C THR A 166 -2.48 0.20 -12.56
N VAL A 167 -2.59 -1.10 -12.81
CA VAL A 167 -2.94 -2.11 -11.81
C VAL A 167 -1.76 -3.04 -11.65
N ARG A 168 -1.25 -3.16 -10.43
CA ARG A 168 -0.31 -4.21 -10.07
C ARG A 168 -1.03 -5.53 -10.02
N ILE A 169 -0.52 -6.52 -10.75
CA ILE A 169 -1.01 -7.88 -10.82
C ILE A 169 0.02 -8.80 -10.19
N VAL A 170 -0.43 -9.65 -9.30
CA VAL A 170 0.35 -10.74 -8.74
C VAL A 170 -0.28 -12.03 -9.23
N GLN A 171 0.49 -12.86 -9.91
CA GLN A 171 0.02 -14.11 -10.49
C GLN A 171 0.92 -15.27 -10.10
N ARG A 172 0.33 -16.45 -9.92
CA ARG A 172 1.10 -17.68 -9.79
C ARG A 172 1.75 -17.99 -11.13
N VAL A 173 3.02 -18.33 -11.09
CA VAL A 173 3.69 -18.91 -12.24
C VAL A 173 3.53 -20.42 -12.13
N SER A 174 3.33 -21.02 -13.30
CA SER A 174 3.12 -22.43 -13.58
C SER A 174 4.06 -23.38 -12.80
N SER A 175 3.67 -24.64 -12.59
CA SER A 175 4.35 -25.63 -11.72
C SER A 175 5.73 -26.10 -12.19
N MET A 176 6.28 -25.50 -13.24
CA MET A 176 7.58 -25.86 -13.82
C MET A 176 8.68 -24.80 -13.59
N ASP A 177 8.37 -23.70 -12.90
CA ASP A 177 9.34 -22.64 -12.59
C ASP A 177 9.80 -22.70 -11.12
N GLU A 178 11.07 -22.35 -10.86
CA GLU A 178 11.65 -22.23 -9.50
C GLU A 178 10.93 -21.16 -8.65
N TYR A 179 10.31 -20.17 -9.31
CA TYR A 179 9.55 -19.09 -8.69
C TYR A 179 8.05 -19.38 -8.68
N LYS A 180 7.40 -19.20 -7.53
CA LYS A 180 5.97 -19.49 -7.38
C LYS A 180 5.09 -18.32 -7.82
N VAL A 181 5.62 -17.10 -7.86
CA VAL A 181 4.82 -15.88 -8.05
C VAL A 181 5.55 -14.86 -8.92
N LYS A 182 4.83 -14.27 -9.87
CA LYS A 182 5.25 -13.14 -10.71
C LYS A 182 4.37 -11.93 -10.40
N MET A 183 5.01 -10.77 -10.25
CA MET A 183 4.33 -9.49 -10.06
C MET A 183 4.67 -8.56 -11.21
N GLU A 184 3.67 -7.91 -11.79
CA GLU A 184 3.81 -6.99 -12.91
C GLU A 184 2.84 -5.82 -12.72
N ASP A 185 3.21 -4.64 -13.21
CA ASP A 185 2.27 -3.52 -13.27
C ASP A 185 1.70 -3.45 -14.69
N TRP A 186 0.38 -3.57 -14.84
CA TRP A 186 -0.32 -3.52 -16.13
C TRP A 186 -0.97 -2.15 -16.31
N LYS A 187 -0.65 -1.49 -17.43
CA LYS A 187 -1.17 -0.17 -17.79
C LYS A 187 -2.32 -0.30 -18.79
N PHE A 188 -3.50 0.08 -18.32
CA PHE A 188 -4.73 0.21 -19.09
C PHE A 188 -4.81 1.62 -19.69
N THR A 189 -5.08 1.70 -20.99
CA THR A 189 -5.44 2.95 -21.68
C THR A 189 -6.92 2.89 -22.02
N ILE A 190 -7.68 3.91 -21.64
CA ILE A 190 -9.15 3.89 -21.66
C ILE A 190 -9.67 4.78 -22.77
N ALA A 191 -10.47 4.20 -23.67
CA ALA A 191 -11.09 4.88 -24.81
C ALA A 191 -12.58 5.12 -24.53
N GLY A 192 -12.89 6.25 -23.89
CA GLY A 192 -14.28 6.60 -23.56
C GLY A 192 -14.83 5.79 -22.37
N PRO A 193 -16.15 5.75 -22.17
CA PRO A 193 -16.73 5.36 -20.88
C PRO A 193 -16.63 3.87 -20.54
N ASN A 194 -16.45 2.98 -21.53
CA ASN A 194 -16.59 1.53 -21.32
C ASN A 194 -15.67 0.67 -22.21
N LYS A 195 -14.64 1.27 -22.82
CA LYS A 195 -13.76 0.55 -23.75
C LYS A 195 -12.30 0.73 -23.39
N ILE A 196 -11.54 -0.34 -23.51
CA ILE A 196 -10.10 -0.38 -23.26
C ILE A 196 -9.39 -0.36 -24.60
N LYS A 197 -8.49 0.61 -24.78
CA LYS A 197 -7.66 0.77 -25.97
C LYS A 197 -6.46 -0.16 -25.95
N SER A 198 -5.84 -0.33 -24.78
CA SER A 198 -4.69 -1.21 -24.62
C SER A 198 -4.52 -1.67 -23.18
N VAL A 199 -3.91 -2.83 -22.99
CA VAL A 199 -3.35 -3.28 -21.71
C VAL A 199 -1.90 -3.67 -21.95
N MET A 200 -0.96 -2.95 -21.35
CA MET A 200 0.48 -3.17 -21.60
C MET A 200 1.24 -3.39 -20.29
N ILE A 201 2.23 -4.27 -20.26
CA ILE A 201 3.16 -4.42 -19.14
C ILE A 201 3.99 -3.13 -19.03
N VAL A 202 4.01 -2.54 -17.83
CA VAL A 202 4.87 -1.39 -17.57
C VAL A 202 6.33 -1.85 -17.64
N PRO A 203 7.18 -1.22 -18.47
CA PRO A 203 8.58 -1.63 -18.60
C PRO A 203 9.29 -1.69 -17.25
N LYS A 204 10.07 -2.76 -17.03
CA LYS A 204 10.84 -3.02 -15.79
C LYS A 204 10.00 -3.18 -14.52
N SER A 205 8.67 -3.37 -14.63
CA SER A 205 7.82 -3.64 -13.46
C SER A 205 7.84 -5.11 -13.01
N THR A 206 8.19 -6.03 -13.90
CA THR A 206 8.20 -7.48 -13.64
C THR A 206 9.17 -7.83 -12.52
N LYS A 207 8.68 -8.52 -11.49
CA LYS A 207 9.46 -9.10 -10.40
C LYS A 207 9.00 -10.52 -10.12
N TYR A 208 9.94 -11.38 -9.75
CA TYR A 208 9.68 -12.77 -9.38
C TYR A 208 9.93 -12.97 -7.90
N PHE A 209 9.11 -13.82 -7.28
CA PHE A 209 9.17 -14.11 -5.86
C PHE A 209 8.93 -15.60 -5.60
N ASP A 210 9.65 -16.14 -4.64
CA ASP A 210 9.43 -17.52 -4.16
C ASP A 210 8.12 -17.64 -3.37
N ARG A 211 7.73 -16.55 -2.69
CA ARG A 211 6.55 -16.47 -1.83
C ARG A 211 5.94 -15.07 -1.90
N TYR A 212 4.62 -15.01 -1.82
CA TYR A 212 3.86 -13.77 -1.72
C TYR A 212 2.84 -13.89 -0.59
N THR A 213 2.80 -12.87 0.28
CA THR A 213 1.84 -12.81 1.38
C THR A 213 0.81 -11.73 1.04
N LEU A 214 -0.43 -12.16 0.76
CA LEU A 214 -1.56 -11.30 0.39
C LEU A 214 -1.87 -10.22 1.43
N PHE A 215 -1.68 -10.56 2.69
CA PHE A 215 -1.92 -9.67 3.81
C PHE A 215 -0.84 -9.91 4.86
N PRO A 216 0.13 -8.98 5.05
CA PRO A 216 1.01 -9.04 6.20
C PRO A 216 0.14 -9.00 7.47
N GLY A 217 0.12 -10.09 8.25
CA GLY A 217 -0.39 -10.05 9.63
C GLY A 217 -1.82 -10.51 9.93
N VAL A 218 -2.60 -11.04 8.99
CA VAL A 218 -3.89 -11.67 9.34
C VAL A 218 -3.66 -13.10 9.80
N THR A 219 -3.48 -13.26 11.11
CA THR A 219 -3.79 -14.51 11.79
C THR A 219 -5.25 -14.41 12.24
N PHE A 220 -6.14 -15.15 11.59
CA PHE A 220 -7.42 -15.47 12.21
C PHE A 220 -7.16 -16.60 13.21
N GLY A 221 -7.16 -16.25 14.49
CA GLY A 221 -7.22 -17.23 15.58
C GLY A 221 -8.68 -17.46 15.96
N ILE A 222 -9.01 -18.71 16.23
CA ILE A 222 -10.24 -19.12 16.94
C ILE A 222 -10.06 -18.75 18.42
#